data_AF-A0A843CZN4-F1
#
_entry.id   AF-A0A843CZN4-F1
#
_cell.length_a   1.000
_cell.length_b   1.000
_cell.length_c   1.000
_cell.angle_alpha   90.00
_cell.angle_beta   90.00
_cell.angle_gamma   90.00
#
_symmetry.space_group_name_H-M   'P 1'
#
loop_
_entity.id
_entity.type
_entity.pdbx_description
1 polymer ?
#
loop_
_entity_poly.entity_id
_entity_poly.type
_entity_poly.pdbx_seq_one_letter_code
_entity_poly.pdbx_strand_id
1 'polypeptide(L)'
;LGHNSYHAEILDGIADNIAPEAVAGSGLGDQYTMEDIFQMNPDYIIVSGSGLFDHDYYNEIMGSDMWAALPAVQEGRVIESPADAPWAWMGNPPASHRLVSILWLGNIFYPDVFDYDLEEKVKEFYSMFYNYALSDEEYAEMLKYSTGNAEQTASSPAPFLGILAGLGAVFLRLRR
;
A
#
# COMPACT_ATOMS: atom_id res chain seq x y z
N LEU A 1 -7.03 -7.13 -2.04
CA LEU A 1 -6.67 -8.45 -1.47
C LEU A 1 -7.72 -8.76 -0.43
N GLY A 2 -8.51 -9.81 -0.65
CA GLY A 2 -9.51 -10.24 0.32
C GLY A 2 -8.88 -10.69 1.64
N HIS A 3 -9.69 -10.60 2.70
CA HIS A 3 -9.33 -11.08 4.02
C HIS A 3 -8.97 -12.58 3.98
N ASN A 4 -8.00 -13.02 4.80
CA ASN A 4 -7.45 -14.39 4.85
C ASN A 4 -6.72 -14.86 3.58
N SER A 5 -6.44 -13.98 2.61
CA SER A 5 -5.47 -14.28 1.56
C SER A 5 -4.06 -14.34 2.15
N TYR A 6 -3.20 -15.26 1.69
CA TYR A 6 -1.79 -15.23 2.13
C TYR A 6 -1.07 -13.96 1.66
N HIS A 7 -1.59 -13.26 0.65
CA HIS A 7 -1.10 -11.97 0.21
C HIS A 7 -1.43 -10.85 1.22
N ALA A 8 -2.51 -11.01 2.00
CA ALA A 8 -2.98 -10.04 2.98
C ALA A 8 -2.50 -10.32 4.41
N GLU A 9 -1.84 -11.45 4.69
CA GLU A 9 -1.48 -11.91 6.05
C GLU A 9 -0.92 -10.81 6.98
N ILE A 10 0.08 -10.04 6.52
CA ILE A 10 0.67 -8.96 7.32
C ILE A 10 -0.32 -7.81 7.54
N LEU A 11 -1.10 -7.49 6.52
CA LEU A 11 -2.09 -6.41 6.55
C LEU A 11 -3.24 -6.76 7.51
N ASP A 12 -3.71 -8.01 7.46
CA ASP A 12 -4.70 -8.59 8.38
C ASP A 12 -4.15 -8.63 9.83
N GLY A 13 -2.84 -8.76 10.00
CA GLY A 13 -2.19 -8.70 11.31
C GLY A 13 -2.15 -7.28 11.89
N ILE A 14 -1.83 -6.29 11.06
CA ILE A 14 -1.57 -4.91 11.46
C ILE A 14 -2.83 -4.07 11.59
N ALA A 15 -3.84 -4.30 10.74
CA ALA A 15 -5.07 -3.52 10.70
C ALA A 15 -6.29 -4.44 10.50
N ASP A 16 -7.49 -3.86 10.50
CA ASP A 16 -8.69 -4.58 10.13
C ASP A 16 -8.88 -4.50 8.60
N ASN A 17 -8.64 -5.60 7.90
CA ASN A 17 -8.88 -5.69 6.46
C ASN A 17 -10.38 -5.88 6.22
N ILE A 18 -11.03 -4.81 5.79
CA ILE A 18 -12.49 -4.76 5.63
C ILE A 18 -12.97 -5.34 4.29
N ALA A 19 -12.03 -5.82 3.47
CA ALA A 19 -12.38 -6.52 2.25
C ALA A 19 -13.05 -7.88 2.58
N PRO A 20 -14.04 -8.32 1.79
CA PRO A 20 -14.61 -9.67 1.88
C PRO A 20 -13.54 -10.77 1.92
N GLU A 21 -13.90 -11.92 2.51
CA GLU A 21 -13.05 -13.11 2.50
C GLU A 21 -12.63 -13.45 1.07
N ALA A 22 -11.35 -13.75 0.89
CA ALA A 22 -10.77 -13.97 -0.43
C ALA A 22 -11.43 -15.15 -1.14
N VAL A 23 -11.78 -14.97 -2.43
CA VAL A 23 -12.40 -16.02 -3.25
C VAL A 23 -11.43 -17.18 -3.44
N ALA A 24 -10.13 -16.88 -3.49
CA ALA A 24 -9.06 -17.86 -3.43
C ALA A 24 -7.94 -17.35 -2.52
N GLY A 25 -7.35 -18.25 -1.74
CA GLY A 25 -6.18 -17.92 -0.91
C GLY A 25 -4.96 -17.46 -1.73
N SER A 26 -4.91 -17.81 -3.03
CA SER A 26 -3.84 -17.55 -3.99
C SER A 26 -4.35 -16.85 -5.25
N GLY A 27 -3.53 -15.98 -5.87
CA GLY A 27 -3.82 -15.41 -7.19
C GLY A 27 -3.48 -13.93 -7.27
N LEU A 28 -4.05 -13.21 -8.24
CA LEU A 28 -3.82 -11.77 -8.43
C LEU A 28 -4.68 -10.88 -7.49
N GLY A 29 -5.50 -11.50 -6.63
CA GLY A 29 -6.46 -10.82 -5.75
C GLY A 29 -7.89 -10.85 -6.29
N ASP A 30 -8.82 -10.43 -5.44
CA ASP A 30 -10.26 -10.35 -5.75
C ASP A 30 -10.60 -9.03 -6.46
N GLN A 31 -11.74 -9.00 -7.14
CA GLN A 31 -12.27 -7.82 -7.80
C GLN A 31 -13.36 -7.17 -6.95
N TYR A 32 -13.32 -5.84 -6.83
CA TYR A 32 -14.32 -5.04 -6.15
C TYR A 32 -14.85 -3.96 -7.08
N THR A 33 -16.16 -3.70 -7.02
CA THR A 33 -16.77 -2.56 -7.71
C THR A 33 -16.56 -1.29 -6.88
N MET A 34 -16.75 -0.13 -7.50
CA MET A 34 -16.74 1.14 -6.74
C MET A 34 -17.84 1.19 -5.70
N GLU A 35 -19.01 0.61 -5.98
CA GLU A 35 -20.10 0.54 -5.00
C GLU A 35 -19.66 -0.25 -3.76
N ASP A 36 -18.99 -1.40 -3.94
CA ASP A 36 -18.45 -2.18 -2.82
C ASP A 36 -17.47 -1.35 -1.99
N ILE A 37 -16.58 -0.58 -2.65
CA ILE A 37 -15.58 0.25 -1.97
C ILE A 37 -16.22 1.40 -1.20
N PHE A 38 -17.23 2.06 -1.77
CA PHE A 38 -18.00 3.08 -1.07
C PHE A 38 -18.76 2.52 0.13
N GLN A 39 -19.30 1.30 0.02
CA GLN A 39 -19.97 0.62 1.13
C GLN A 39 -18.97 0.22 2.23
N MET A 40 -17.78 -0.25 1.88
CA MET A 40 -16.70 -0.56 2.82
C MET A 40 -16.25 0.69 3.59
N ASN A 41 -16.15 1.83 2.88
CA ASN A 41 -15.70 3.13 3.42
C ASN A 41 -14.40 2.99 4.26
N PRO A 42 -13.27 2.66 3.63
CA PRO A 42 -12.00 2.42 4.31
C PRO A 42 -11.45 3.68 4.98
N ASP A 43 -10.71 3.49 6.08
CA ASP A 43 -9.89 4.55 6.66
C ASP A 43 -8.64 4.78 5.82
N TYR A 44 -8.05 3.70 5.27
CA TYR A 44 -6.88 3.71 4.41
C TYR A 44 -7.06 2.80 3.19
N ILE A 45 -6.52 3.25 2.06
CA ILE A 45 -6.39 2.45 0.84
C ILE A 45 -4.89 2.26 0.59
N ILE A 46 -4.44 1.01 0.59
CA ILE A 46 -3.07 0.66 0.20
C ILE A 46 -3.10 0.11 -1.21
N VAL A 47 -2.27 0.60 -2.12
CA VAL A 47 -2.09 0.01 -3.46
C VAL A 47 -0.68 -0.56 -3.60
N SER A 48 -0.54 -1.67 -4.34
CA SER A 48 0.78 -2.14 -4.78
C SER A 48 1.46 -1.08 -5.64
N GLY A 49 2.77 -0.89 -5.49
CA GLY A 49 3.57 -0.19 -6.49
C GLY A 49 3.74 -1.04 -7.76
N SER A 50 3.94 -0.37 -8.90
CA SER A 50 4.20 -1.03 -10.20
C SER A 50 5.66 -0.86 -10.66
N GLY A 51 6.57 -0.68 -9.70
CA GLY A 51 7.99 -0.41 -9.94
C GLY A 51 8.40 0.99 -9.47
N LEU A 52 9.71 1.29 -9.52
CA LEU A 52 10.27 2.54 -8.98
C LEU A 52 9.72 3.83 -9.60
N PHE A 53 9.18 3.77 -10.82
CA PHE A 53 8.75 4.94 -11.57
C PHE A 53 7.31 4.83 -12.09
N ASP A 54 6.58 3.81 -11.66
CA ASP A 54 5.20 3.56 -12.09
C ASP A 54 4.28 3.58 -10.87
N HIS A 55 3.47 4.63 -10.84
CA HIS A 55 2.52 4.96 -9.76
C HIS A 55 1.10 5.06 -10.31
N ASP A 56 0.80 4.36 -11.42
CA ASP A 56 -0.47 4.49 -12.13
C ASP A 56 -1.68 4.22 -11.23
N TYR A 57 -1.57 3.28 -10.30
CA TYR A 57 -2.65 2.94 -9.37
C TYR A 57 -2.92 4.04 -8.35
N TYR A 58 -1.87 4.58 -7.73
CA TYR A 58 -2.00 5.72 -6.82
C TYR A 58 -2.57 6.93 -7.56
N ASN A 59 -2.02 7.25 -8.74
CA ASN A 59 -2.42 8.40 -9.54
C ASN A 59 -3.85 8.29 -10.05
N GLU A 60 -4.31 7.10 -10.46
CA GLU A 60 -5.70 6.87 -10.87
C GLU A 60 -6.66 7.16 -9.71
N ILE A 61 -6.39 6.63 -8.51
CA ILE A 61 -7.25 6.84 -7.34
C ILE A 61 -7.26 8.32 -6.93
N MET A 62 -6.09 8.96 -6.90
CA MET A 62 -5.98 10.35 -6.45
C MET A 62 -6.45 11.36 -7.50
N GLY A 63 -6.42 11.02 -8.78
CA GLY A 63 -6.75 11.91 -9.90
C GLY A 63 -8.16 11.78 -10.45
N SER A 64 -8.94 10.78 -10.02
CA SER A 64 -10.25 10.45 -10.60
C SER A 64 -11.41 10.95 -9.73
N ASP A 65 -12.35 11.67 -10.36
CA ASP A 65 -13.59 12.15 -9.72
C ASP A 65 -14.41 11.01 -9.08
N MET A 66 -14.27 9.80 -9.60
CA MET A 66 -14.96 8.60 -9.11
C MET A 66 -14.55 8.25 -7.66
N TRP A 67 -13.33 8.58 -7.26
CA TRP A 67 -12.77 8.29 -5.95
C TRP A 67 -12.80 9.49 -5.00
N ALA A 68 -12.96 10.71 -5.54
CA ALA A 68 -12.90 11.96 -4.80
C ALA A 68 -13.93 12.10 -3.66
N ALA A 69 -15.00 11.30 -3.68
CA ALA A 69 -16.00 11.28 -2.62
C ALA A 69 -15.61 10.41 -1.40
N LEU A 70 -14.57 9.58 -1.49
CA LEU A 70 -14.11 8.74 -0.39
C LEU A 70 -13.33 9.58 0.64
N PRO A 71 -13.64 9.46 1.95
CA PRO A 71 -12.87 10.13 2.99
C PRO A 71 -11.38 9.82 2.95
N ALA A 72 -11.00 8.55 2.71
CA ALA A 72 -9.60 8.17 2.59
C ALA A 72 -8.85 8.96 1.49
N VAL A 73 -9.52 9.28 0.38
CA VAL A 73 -8.92 10.05 -0.73
C VAL A 73 -8.83 11.52 -0.36
N GLN A 74 -9.90 12.08 0.21
CA GLN A 74 -9.96 13.48 0.65
C GLN A 74 -8.92 13.79 1.74
N GLU A 75 -8.66 12.82 2.62
CA GLU A 75 -7.74 12.95 3.74
C GLU A 75 -6.31 12.50 3.39
N GLY A 76 -6.02 12.16 2.13
CA GLY A 76 -4.68 11.73 1.69
C GLY A 76 -4.26 10.34 2.20
N ARG A 77 -5.19 9.54 2.72
CA ARG A 77 -4.96 8.19 3.25
C ARG A 77 -4.98 7.10 2.18
N VAL A 78 -4.58 7.46 0.96
CA VAL A 78 -4.19 6.52 -0.08
C VAL A 78 -2.67 6.42 -0.02
N ILE A 79 -2.13 5.22 0.13
CA ILE A 79 -0.69 4.99 0.19
C ILE A 79 -0.29 3.90 -0.78
N GLU A 80 0.84 4.07 -1.43
CA GLU A 80 1.44 3.06 -2.27
C GLU A 80 2.49 2.27 -1.49
N SER A 81 2.49 0.95 -1.63
CA SER A 81 3.59 0.11 -1.14
C SER A 81 4.91 0.59 -1.75
N PRO A 82 5.94 0.82 -0.94
CA PRO A 82 7.27 1.16 -1.44
C PRO A 82 7.72 0.25 -2.58
N ALA A 83 8.27 0.91 -3.60
CA ALA A 83 8.51 0.33 -4.90
C ALA A 83 9.51 -0.83 -4.90
N ASP A 84 9.37 -1.68 -5.92
CA ASP A 84 10.06 -2.95 -6.07
C ASP A 84 11.56 -2.78 -6.38
N ALA A 85 12.36 -2.56 -5.34
CA ALA A 85 13.81 -2.67 -5.43
C ALA A 85 14.36 -3.29 -4.14
N PRO A 86 14.58 -4.62 -4.09
CA PRO A 86 14.31 -5.63 -5.12
C PRO A 86 12.92 -6.30 -5.09
N TRP A 87 12.08 -6.07 -4.06
CA TRP A 87 10.75 -6.70 -3.95
C TRP A 87 9.70 -5.79 -3.29
N ALA A 88 8.45 -5.92 -3.71
CA ALA A 88 7.29 -5.24 -3.13
C ALA A 88 7.15 -5.53 -1.64
N TRP A 89 6.95 -4.50 -0.83
CA TRP A 89 6.79 -4.69 0.61
C TRP A 89 5.47 -5.43 0.94
N MET A 90 4.43 -5.25 0.11
CA MET A 90 3.14 -5.95 0.22
C MET A 90 3.16 -7.48 -0.02
N GLY A 91 4.33 -8.11 -0.11
CA GLY A 91 4.40 -9.57 0.06
C GLY A 91 4.16 -10.37 -1.22
N ASN A 92 4.50 -9.80 -2.38
CA ASN A 92 4.38 -10.42 -3.71
C ASN A 92 5.77 -10.60 -4.35
N PRO A 93 6.35 -11.82 -4.39
CA PRO A 93 5.87 -13.07 -3.79
C PRO A 93 6.02 -13.11 -2.26
N PRO A 94 5.36 -14.03 -1.53
CA PRO A 94 5.51 -14.14 -0.08
C PRO A 94 6.97 -14.41 0.36
N ALA A 95 7.65 -13.43 0.95
CA ALA A 95 9.02 -13.61 1.46
C ALA A 95 9.38 -12.63 2.60
N SER A 96 10.65 -12.57 2.97
CA SER A 96 11.15 -11.79 4.11
C SER A 96 10.89 -10.28 4.04
N HIS A 97 10.71 -9.70 2.84
CA HIS A 97 10.32 -8.28 2.67
C HIS A 97 8.99 -7.94 3.36
N ARG A 98 8.17 -8.93 3.71
CA ARG A 98 6.98 -8.72 4.55
C ARG A 98 7.29 -8.14 5.93
N LEU A 99 8.49 -8.40 6.45
CA LEU A 99 8.89 -7.88 7.76
C LEU A 99 9.06 -6.35 7.74
N VAL A 100 9.59 -5.79 6.65
CA VAL A 100 9.75 -4.34 6.54
C VAL A 100 8.38 -3.62 6.43
N SER A 101 7.35 -4.29 5.90
CA SER A 101 5.97 -3.79 5.93
C SER A 101 5.42 -3.58 7.34
N ILE A 102 5.85 -4.38 8.32
CA ILE A 102 5.42 -4.20 9.70
C ILE A 102 5.99 -2.89 10.26
N LEU A 103 7.25 -2.60 9.97
CA LEU A 103 7.93 -1.37 10.38
C LEU A 103 7.31 -0.15 9.67
N TRP A 104 7.10 -0.27 8.36
CA TRP A 104 6.48 0.78 7.56
C TRP A 104 5.06 1.14 8.03
N LEU A 105 4.16 0.15 8.11
CA LEU A 105 2.77 0.39 8.48
C LEU A 105 2.62 0.66 9.98
N GLY A 106 3.49 0.12 10.82
CA GLY A 106 3.55 0.46 12.24
C GLY A 106 3.81 1.96 12.44
N ASN A 107 4.78 2.51 11.72
CA ASN A 107 5.10 3.94 11.77
C ASN A 107 3.94 4.84 11.30
N ILE A 108 3.15 4.39 10.32
CA ILE A 108 2.02 5.18 9.77
C ILE A 108 0.78 5.07 10.66
N PHE A 109 0.42 3.85 11.07
CA PHE A 109 -0.85 3.58 11.74
C PHE A 109 -0.79 3.70 13.25
N TYR A 110 0.39 3.54 13.83
CA TYR A 110 0.59 3.54 15.29
C TYR A 110 1.84 4.34 15.71
N PRO A 111 1.98 5.62 15.30
CA PRO A 111 3.15 6.45 15.61
C PRO A 111 3.32 6.70 17.11
N ASP A 112 2.23 6.66 17.90
CA ASP A 112 2.30 6.82 19.36
C ASP A 112 2.78 5.55 20.10
N VAL A 113 2.82 4.41 19.40
CA VAL A 113 3.23 3.11 19.96
C VAL A 113 4.67 2.78 19.55
N PHE A 114 5.03 3.10 18.32
CA PHE A 114 6.33 2.79 17.74
C PHE A 114 7.22 4.04 17.67
N ASP A 115 8.24 4.08 18.51
CA ASP A 115 9.25 5.14 18.54
C ASP A 115 10.57 4.62 17.95
N TYR A 116 10.68 4.63 16.62
CA TYR A 116 11.91 4.33 15.90
C TYR A 116 12.05 5.21 14.66
N ASP A 117 13.29 5.36 14.21
CA ASP A 117 13.57 5.94 12.90
C ASP A 117 13.31 4.90 11.81
N LEU A 118 12.27 5.14 10.99
CA LEU A 118 11.90 4.22 9.91
C LEU A 118 13.01 4.10 8.85
N GLU A 119 13.75 5.18 8.57
CA GLU A 119 14.84 5.18 7.60
C GLU A 119 16.00 4.31 8.09
N GLU A 120 16.40 4.45 9.36
CA GLU A 120 17.41 3.61 9.98
C GLU A 120 17.02 2.14 9.90
N LYS A 121 15.77 1.81 10.23
CA LYS A 121 15.27 0.43 10.23
C LYS A 121 15.17 -0.18 8.84
N VAL A 122 14.78 0.60 7.84
CA VAL A 122 14.75 0.14 6.46
C VAL A 122 16.17 -0.09 5.94
N LYS A 123 17.12 0.82 6.21
CA LYS A 123 18.53 0.64 5.85
C LYS A 123 19.15 -0.57 6.54
N GLU A 124 18.86 -0.80 7.82
CA GLU A 124 19.27 -2.00 8.56
C GLU A 124 18.76 -3.27 7.86
N PHE A 125 17.47 -3.31 7.48
CA PHE A 125 16.87 -4.42 6.76
C PHE A 125 17.56 -4.69 5.42
N TYR A 126 17.78 -3.65 4.60
CA TYR A 126 18.44 -3.76 3.29
C TYR A 126 19.87 -4.27 3.42
N SER A 127 20.61 -3.78 4.43
CA SER A 127 21.96 -4.25 4.71
C SER A 127 21.97 -5.72 5.11
N MET A 128 21.09 -6.13 6.03
CA MET A 128 21.06 -7.49 6.56
C MET A 128 20.58 -8.54 5.56
N PHE A 129 19.50 -8.25 4.84
CA PHE A 129 18.85 -9.25 3.98
C PHE A 129 19.39 -9.21 2.55
N TYR A 130 19.78 -8.03 2.05
CA TYR A 130 20.16 -7.85 0.64
C TYR A 130 21.64 -7.52 0.46
N ASN A 131 22.39 -7.37 1.56
CA ASN A 131 23.78 -6.90 1.53
C ASN A 131 23.92 -5.62 0.70
N TYR A 132 22.92 -4.74 0.82
CA TYR A 132 22.79 -3.51 0.06
C TYR A 132 22.82 -2.29 0.98
N ALA A 133 23.67 -1.32 0.66
CA ALA A 133 23.73 -0.05 1.37
C ALA A 133 22.78 0.94 0.69
N LEU A 134 21.53 0.97 1.15
CA LEU A 134 20.50 1.87 0.64
C LEU A 134 20.86 3.33 0.96
N SER A 135 20.96 4.17 -0.08
CA SER A 135 21.25 5.59 0.10
C SER A 135 20.04 6.37 0.60
N ASP A 136 20.27 7.55 1.15
CA ASP A 136 19.22 8.47 1.63
C ASP A 136 18.30 8.86 0.45
N GLU A 137 18.87 9.09 -0.73
CA GLU A 137 18.11 9.43 -1.95
C GLU A 137 17.26 8.25 -2.45
N GLU A 138 17.80 7.03 -2.44
CA GLU A 138 17.05 5.83 -2.81
C GLU A 138 15.90 5.56 -1.84
N TYR A 139 16.15 5.76 -0.54
CA TYR A 139 15.11 5.67 0.49
C TYR A 139 14.00 6.70 0.27
N ALA A 140 14.37 7.96 0.03
CA ALA A 140 13.41 9.04 -0.19
C ALA A 140 12.55 8.80 -1.44
N GLU A 141 13.15 8.36 -2.55
CA GLU A 141 12.41 8.04 -3.78
C GLU A 141 11.44 6.87 -3.55
N MET A 142 11.91 5.84 -2.83
CA MET A 142 11.12 4.65 -2.53
C MET A 142 9.88 4.93 -1.66
N LEU A 143 9.94 5.91 -0.74
CA LEU A 143 8.81 6.25 0.16
C LEU A 143 7.92 7.40 -0.32
N LYS A 144 8.19 7.97 -1.50
CA LYS A 144 7.53 9.18 -2.02
C LYS A 144 6.00 9.11 -1.98
N TYR A 145 5.41 7.96 -2.30
CA TYR A 145 3.95 7.74 -2.31
C TYR A 145 3.44 6.89 -1.12
N SER A 146 4.31 6.60 -0.16
CA SER A 146 4.09 5.54 0.82
C SER A 146 3.74 6.04 2.22
N THR A 147 3.60 7.34 2.44
CA THR A 147 3.42 7.94 3.78
C THR A 147 2.12 8.74 3.96
N GLY A 148 1.25 8.77 2.94
CA GLY A 148 -0.06 9.45 2.99
C GLY A 148 -0.01 10.98 2.92
N ASN A 149 1.18 11.55 2.68
CA ASN A 149 1.41 12.98 2.50
C ASN A 149 2.23 13.28 1.24
N ALA A 150 2.18 12.40 0.23
CA ALA A 150 2.91 12.58 -1.01
C ALA A 150 2.56 13.94 -1.63
N GLU A 151 3.57 14.79 -1.86
CA GLU A 151 3.38 16.07 -2.54
C GLU A 151 2.72 15.80 -3.91
N GLN A 152 1.54 16.40 -4.10
CA GLN A 152 0.77 16.28 -5.33
C GLN A 152 1.57 16.82 -6.52
N THR A 153 2.15 15.94 -7.32
CA THR A 153 2.61 16.28 -8.67
C THR A 153 1.71 15.58 -9.68
N ALA A 154 0.76 16.32 -10.26
CA ALA A 154 0.01 15.95 -11.46
C ALA A 154 0.99 15.61 -12.61
N SER A 155 0.72 14.78 -13.63
CA SER A 155 -0.50 14.23 -14.23
C SER A 155 -0.12 13.06 -15.14
N SER A 156 -1.00 12.06 -15.35
CA SER A 156 -1.01 11.22 -16.55
C SER A 156 -2.44 10.75 -16.87
N PRO A 157 -2.81 10.47 -18.14
CA PRO A 157 -4.20 10.33 -18.55
C PRO A 157 -4.78 8.97 -18.15
N ALA A 158 -5.92 9.00 -17.47
CA ALA A 158 -6.66 7.83 -17.01
C ALA A 158 -7.11 6.91 -18.16
N PRO A 159 -6.99 5.58 -18.05
CA PRO A 159 -7.72 4.66 -18.90
C PRO A 159 -9.19 4.56 -18.44
N PHE A 160 -10.11 4.85 -19.35
CA PHE A 160 -11.54 4.58 -19.22
C PHE A 160 -11.77 3.05 -19.15
N LEU A 161 -11.95 2.46 -17.96
CA LEU A 161 -12.82 1.30 -17.72
C LEU A 161 -12.85 0.91 -16.23
N GLY A 162 -14.02 1.11 -15.61
CA GLY A 162 -14.30 0.92 -14.18
C GLY A 162 -14.45 -0.54 -13.73
N ILE A 163 -13.39 -1.33 -13.86
CA ILE A 163 -13.25 -2.62 -13.14
C ILE A 163 -11.86 -2.63 -12.50
N LEU A 164 -11.78 -2.67 -11.17
CA LEU A 164 -10.54 -2.99 -10.47
C LEU A 164 -10.20 -4.48 -10.67
N ALA A 165 -9.80 -4.85 -11.88
CA ALA A 165 -9.23 -6.15 -12.17
C ALA A 165 -7.70 -6.04 -12.03
N GLY A 166 -7.15 -6.57 -10.93
CA GLY A 166 -5.70 -6.71 -10.77
C GLY A 166 -4.99 -5.53 -10.09
N LEU A 167 -5.74 -4.54 -9.59
CA LEU A 167 -5.22 -3.58 -8.64
C LEU A 167 -4.91 -4.34 -7.34
N GLY A 168 -3.64 -4.50 -7.00
CA GLY A 168 -3.19 -5.07 -5.73
C GLY A 168 -3.51 -4.15 -4.55
N ALA A 169 -4.77 -3.78 -4.38
CA ALA A 169 -5.22 -2.83 -3.39
C ALA A 169 -5.76 -3.53 -2.14
N VAL A 170 -5.59 -2.94 -0.97
CA VAL A 170 -6.17 -3.40 0.30
C VAL A 170 -6.88 -2.25 0.98
N PHE A 171 -8.05 -2.54 1.54
CA PHE A 171 -8.94 -1.60 2.18
C PHE A 171 -8.91 -1.86 3.69
N LEU A 172 -8.47 -0.87 4.45
CA LEU A 172 -8.18 -1.04 5.88
C LEU A 172 -9.01 -0.11 6.76
N ARG A 173 -9.34 -0.61 7.95
CA ARG A 173 -9.83 0.16 9.09
C ARG A 173 -8.85 0.03 10.24
N LEU A 174 -8.57 1.13 10.94
CA LEU A 174 -7.61 1.11 12.05
C LEU A 174 -8.24 0.49 13.31
N ARG A 175 -7.49 -0.38 13.98
CA ARG A 175 -7.86 -0.90 15.30
C ARG A 175 -7.57 0.18 16.33
N ARG A 176 -8.61 0.79 16.89
CA ARG A 176 -8.49 1.77 18.00
C ARG A 176 -8.45 1.07 19.35
#